data_AF-A0A9X4S956-F1
#
_entry.id   AF-A0A9X4S956-F1
#
_cell.length_a   1.000
_cell.length_b   1.000
_cell.length_c   1.000
_cell.angle_alpha   90.00
_cell.angle_beta   90.00
_cell.angle_gamma   90.00
#
_symmetry.space_group_name_H-M   'P 1'
#
loop_
_entity.id
_entity.type
_entity.pdbx_description
1 polymer ?
#
loop_
_entity_poly.entity_id
_entity_poly.type
_entity_poly.pdbx_seq_one_letter_code
_entity_poly.pdbx_strand_id
1 'polypeptide(L)'
;MSEKEVQPGFTDKQWLPKLNLVLTMVLAAMGLWLNYSSQQQRQSLESIQAEVAASRDEREERASREQLRFQLFDKVTLSLRDGNAEHIAATRTLVESLLSTMEPAEVELRIGLLRSLAMRAPEQQRDAMNQALSQEEAFRLYHEELREKAVLWSKEAEGNLDNLSAYRLDMFYCSGTAASPFKARAEGFARQMEGQVKAVKVRELAPSINASPGYGVIQTEIRFEDASEAAVAKQLQQALSAEPAKPIPLRQVRTNTPLYISVFVCG
;
A
#
# COMPACT_ATOMS: atom_id res chain seq x y z
N MET A 1 25.50 -39.28 88.51
CA MET A 1 25.49 -37.82 88.27
C MET A 1 26.82 -37.45 87.65
N SER A 2 27.00 -36.80 86.52
CA SER A 2 26.14 -36.39 85.40
C SER A 2 27.15 -35.87 84.37
N GLU A 3 27.32 -36.52 83.21
CA GLU A 3 28.14 -36.00 82.11
C GLU A 3 27.48 -34.73 81.56
N LYS A 4 28.25 -33.66 81.42
CA LYS A 4 27.89 -32.47 80.62
C LYS A 4 28.64 -32.55 79.30
N GLU A 5 27.93 -32.88 78.23
CA GLU A 5 28.39 -32.60 76.87
C GLU A 5 28.40 -31.09 76.63
N VAL A 6 29.54 -30.59 76.16
CA VAL A 6 29.73 -29.21 75.69
C VAL A 6 29.57 -29.24 74.16
N GLN A 7 28.56 -28.56 73.63
CA GLN A 7 28.42 -28.33 72.18
C GLN A 7 29.44 -27.30 71.69
N PRO A 8 30.11 -27.52 70.52
CA PRO A 8 30.99 -26.52 69.93
C PRO A 8 30.18 -25.47 69.14
N GLY A 9 30.64 -24.21 69.27
CA GLY A 9 29.94 -23.01 68.84
C GLY A 9 29.83 -22.79 67.33
N PHE A 10 28.72 -22.13 66.98
CA PHE A 10 28.43 -21.52 65.69
C PHE A 10 29.47 -20.43 65.39
N THR A 11 30.18 -20.52 64.26
CA THR A 11 31.19 -19.53 63.84
C THR A 11 30.57 -18.41 62.99
N ASP A 12 30.73 -17.18 63.48
CA ASP A 12 30.07 -15.92 63.07
C ASP A 12 30.40 -15.34 61.68
N LYS A 13 31.03 -16.08 60.76
CA LYS A 13 31.57 -15.50 59.49
C LYS A 13 30.97 -16.03 58.19
N GLN A 14 30.02 -16.97 58.22
CA GLN A 14 29.44 -17.55 57.00
C GLN A 14 28.33 -16.70 56.32
N TRP A 15 27.83 -15.64 56.96
CA TRP A 15 26.69 -14.87 56.44
C TRP A 15 27.08 -13.70 55.52
N LEU A 16 28.25 -13.10 55.73
CA LEU A 16 28.80 -11.99 54.93
C LEU A 16 28.91 -12.29 53.42
N PRO A 17 29.45 -13.45 52.96
CA PRO A 17 29.52 -13.73 51.53
C PRO A 17 28.13 -13.94 50.90
N LYS A 18 27.15 -14.45 51.66
CA LYS A 18 25.77 -14.61 51.18
C LYS A 18 25.09 -13.26 50.98
N LEU A 19 25.35 -12.29 51.85
CA LEU A 19 24.74 -10.96 51.79
C LEU A 19 25.28 -10.13 50.62
N ASN A 20 26.60 -10.21 50.35
CA ASN A 20 27.19 -9.60 49.16
C ASN A 20 26.63 -10.19 47.86
N LEU A 21 26.37 -11.50 47.82
CA LEU A 21 25.85 -12.19 46.64
C LEU A 21 24.39 -11.80 46.35
N VAL A 22 23.57 -11.63 47.39
CA VAL A 22 22.20 -11.11 47.24
C VAL A 22 22.21 -9.67 46.76
N LEU A 23 23.08 -8.82 47.31
CA LEU A 23 23.17 -7.41 46.92
C LEU A 23 23.61 -7.25 45.45
N THR A 24 24.59 -8.03 44.99
CA THR A 24 25.02 -8.00 43.59
C THR A 24 23.96 -8.53 42.64
N MET A 25 23.19 -9.55 43.02
CA MET A 25 22.04 -10.00 42.24
C MET A 25 20.95 -8.93 42.11
N VAL A 26 20.62 -8.22 43.20
CA VAL A 26 19.62 -7.14 43.17
C VAL A 26 20.08 -5.97 42.29
N LEU A 27 21.35 -5.56 42.41
CA LEU A 27 21.91 -4.51 41.57
C LEU A 27 21.97 -4.91 40.09
N ALA A 28 22.32 -6.17 39.78
CA ALA A 28 22.30 -6.69 38.42
C ALA A 28 20.88 -6.74 37.84
N ALA A 29 19.90 -7.17 38.63
CA ALA A 29 18.48 -7.18 38.22
C ALA A 29 17.94 -5.78 37.96
N MET A 30 18.27 -4.80 38.81
CA MET A 30 17.95 -3.38 38.58
C MET A 30 18.62 -2.84 37.31
N GLY A 31 19.89 -3.16 37.08
CA GLY A 31 20.61 -2.75 35.86
C GLY A 31 19.98 -3.31 34.59
N LEU A 32 19.57 -4.59 34.61
CA LEU A 32 18.84 -5.22 33.50
C LEU A 32 17.47 -4.58 33.27
N TRP A 33 16.73 -4.28 34.34
CA TRP A 33 15.41 -3.63 34.24
C TRP A 33 15.50 -2.19 33.73
N LEU A 34 16.49 -1.42 34.18
CA LEU A 34 16.75 -0.06 33.69
C LEU A 34 17.17 -0.06 32.22
N ASN A 35 18.00 -1.03 31.79
CA ASN A 35 18.38 -1.16 30.39
C ASN A 35 17.19 -1.55 29.50
N TYR A 36 16.35 -2.48 29.98
CA TYR A 36 15.14 -2.90 29.27
C TYR A 36 14.11 -1.76 29.13
N SER A 37 13.82 -1.04 30.21
CA SER A 37 12.91 0.11 30.18
C SER A 37 13.44 1.27 29.34
N SER A 38 14.75 1.53 29.37
CA SER A 38 15.41 2.50 28.50
C SER A 38 15.28 2.14 27.02
N GLN A 39 15.48 0.85 26.67
CA GLN A 39 15.27 0.38 25.29
C GLN A 39 13.81 0.55 24.84
N GLN A 40 12.85 0.24 25.71
CA GLN A 40 11.43 0.38 25.40
C GLN A 40 11.02 1.83 25.18
N GLN A 41 11.57 2.77 25.96
CA GLN A 41 11.35 4.20 25.75
C GLN A 41 11.95 4.69 24.42
N ARG A 42 13.15 4.24 24.05
CA ARG A 42 13.78 4.60 22.76
C ARG A 42 12.96 4.15 21.56
N GLN A 43 12.45 2.92 21.60
CA GLN A 43 11.58 2.39 20.55
C GLN A 43 10.29 3.20 20.40
N SER A 44 9.69 3.65 21.51
CA SER A 44 8.49 4.50 21.46
C SER A 44 8.76 5.90 20.89
N LEU A 45 9.94 6.47 21.17
CA LEU A 45 10.32 7.77 20.62
C LEU A 45 10.61 7.68 19.11
N GLU A 46 11.26 6.60 18.66
CA GLU A 46 11.52 6.36 17.24
C GLU A 46 10.22 6.17 16.47
N SER A 47 9.24 5.43 17.01
CA SER A 47 7.94 5.24 16.36
C SER A 47 7.15 6.55 16.26
N ILE A 48 7.14 7.36 17.33
CA ILE A 48 6.47 8.67 17.34
C ILE A 48 7.16 9.63 16.35
N GLN A 49 8.49 9.63 16.28
CA GLN A 49 9.23 10.45 15.32
C GLN A 49 8.95 10.02 13.87
N ALA A 50 8.89 8.72 13.60
CA ALA A 50 8.55 8.20 12.28
C ALA A 50 7.12 8.57 11.87
N GLU A 51 6.16 8.52 12.80
CA GLU A 51 4.77 8.90 12.55
C GLU A 51 4.61 10.42 12.31
N VAL A 52 5.32 11.24 13.09
CA VAL A 52 5.33 12.70 12.89
C VAL A 52 6.00 13.08 11.56
N ALA A 53 7.10 12.42 11.19
CA ALA A 53 7.75 12.64 9.90
C ALA A 53 6.81 12.26 8.74
N ALA A 54 6.19 11.08 8.80
CA ALA A 54 5.22 10.64 7.80
C ALA A 54 4.03 11.61 7.67
N SER A 55 3.53 12.15 8.80
CA SER A 55 2.45 13.14 8.76
C SER A 55 2.89 14.50 8.20
N ARG A 56 4.14 14.91 8.40
CA ARG A 56 4.70 16.12 7.78
C ARG A 56 4.83 15.95 6.27
N ASP A 57 5.43 14.84 5.84
CA ASP A 57 5.59 14.52 4.42
C ASP A 57 4.22 14.50 3.72
N GLU A 58 3.21 13.90 4.35
CA GLU A 58 1.85 13.85 3.82
C GLU A 58 1.20 15.25 3.74
N ARG A 59 1.46 16.13 4.71
CA ARG A 59 0.98 17.52 4.66
C ARG A 59 1.66 18.34 3.58
N GLU A 60 2.97 18.16 3.41
CA GLU A 60 3.76 18.84 2.38
C GLU A 60 3.35 18.37 0.98
N GLU A 61 3.10 17.07 0.81
CA GLU A 61 2.58 16.50 -0.43
C GLU A 61 1.19 17.06 -0.77
N ARG A 62 0.28 17.11 0.21
CA ARG A 62 -1.04 17.73 0.01
C ARG A 62 -0.93 19.22 -0.34
N ALA A 63 -0.12 19.98 0.39
CA ALA A 63 0.06 21.41 0.14
C ALA A 63 0.65 21.68 -1.26
N SER A 64 1.64 20.88 -1.66
CA SER A 64 2.23 20.94 -3.01
C SER A 64 1.19 20.62 -4.10
N ARG A 65 0.38 19.57 -3.91
CA ARG A 65 -0.70 19.21 -4.84
C ARG A 65 -1.77 20.30 -4.93
N GLU A 66 -2.16 20.91 -3.82
CA GLU A 66 -3.09 22.04 -3.82
C GLU A 66 -2.52 23.26 -4.55
N GLN A 67 -1.25 23.61 -4.30
CA GLN A 67 -0.58 24.70 -5.00
C GLN A 67 -0.50 24.44 -6.52
N LEU A 68 -0.21 23.21 -6.92
CA LEU A 68 -0.22 22.81 -8.32
C LEU A 68 -1.61 22.97 -8.95
N ARG A 69 -2.68 22.59 -8.24
CA ARG A 69 -4.07 22.77 -8.69
C ARG A 69 -4.42 24.25 -8.91
N PHE A 70 -4.01 25.14 -8.00
CA PHE A 70 -4.21 26.58 -8.16
C PHE A 70 -3.47 27.13 -9.39
N GLN A 71 -2.20 26.74 -9.58
CA GLN A 71 -1.43 27.16 -10.76
C GLN A 71 -2.07 26.68 -12.06
N LEU A 72 -2.61 25.46 -12.08
CA LEU A 72 -3.35 24.90 -13.21
C LEU A 72 -4.60 25.74 -13.53
N PHE A 73 -5.37 26.10 -12.50
CA PHE A 73 -6.55 26.94 -12.65
C PHE A 73 -6.19 28.33 -13.20
N ASP A 74 -5.11 28.94 -12.71
CA ASP A 74 -4.62 30.23 -13.21
C ASP A 74 -4.22 30.15 -14.69
N LYS A 75 -3.51 29.09 -15.08
CA LYS A 75 -3.11 28.87 -16.48
C LYS A 75 -4.31 28.65 -17.39
N VAL A 76 -5.31 27.90 -16.95
CA VAL A 76 -6.58 27.74 -17.69
C VAL A 76 -7.28 29.08 -17.85
N THR A 77 -7.41 29.85 -16.77
CA THR A 77 -8.06 31.17 -16.79
C THR A 77 -7.36 32.14 -17.74
N LEU A 78 -6.02 32.16 -17.74
CA LEU A 78 -5.23 32.97 -18.67
C LEU A 78 -5.45 32.55 -20.12
N SER A 79 -5.39 31.25 -20.42
CA SER A 79 -5.62 30.73 -21.77
C SER A 79 -7.04 31.01 -22.28
N LEU A 80 -8.04 30.97 -21.40
CA LEU A 80 -9.42 31.34 -21.71
C LEU A 80 -9.59 32.84 -21.99
N ARG A 81 -8.83 33.69 -21.29
CA ARG A 81 -8.83 35.15 -21.46
C ARG A 81 -8.17 35.57 -22.77
N ASP A 82 -7.03 34.97 -23.09
CA ASP A 82 -6.27 35.27 -24.30
C ASP A 82 -6.97 34.76 -25.56
N GLY A 83 -7.75 33.67 -25.45
CA GLY A 83 -8.55 33.13 -26.56
C GLY A 83 -7.73 32.57 -27.72
N ASN A 84 -6.40 32.45 -27.57
CA ASN A 84 -5.51 31.89 -28.57
C ASN A 84 -5.68 30.37 -28.65
N ALA A 85 -5.93 29.86 -29.86
CA ALA A 85 -6.08 28.44 -30.17
C ALA A 85 -4.88 27.58 -29.70
N GLU A 86 -3.67 28.12 -29.81
CA GLU A 86 -2.45 27.42 -29.41
C GLU A 86 -2.35 27.32 -27.88
N HIS A 87 -2.70 28.38 -27.17
CA HIS A 87 -2.69 28.39 -25.70
C HIS A 87 -3.77 27.46 -25.14
N ILE A 88 -4.96 27.42 -25.74
CA ILE A 88 -6.04 26.51 -25.36
C ILE A 88 -5.62 25.04 -25.55
N ALA A 89 -5.00 24.72 -26.69
CA ALA A 89 -4.50 23.37 -26.96
C ALA A 89 -3.36 22.96 -26.02
N ALA A 90 -2.38 23.83 -25.77
CA ALA A 90 -1.28 23.55 -24.84
C ALA A 90 -1.78 23.35 -23.40
N THR A 91 -2.77 24.15 -22.99
CA THR A 91 -3.36 24.05 -21.66
C THR A 91 -4.17 22.77 -21.48
N ARG A 92 -4.86 22.32 -22.53
CA ARG A 92 -5.53 21.02 -22.51
C ARG A 92 -4.56 19.89 -22.20
N THR A 93 -3.43 19.81 -22.93
CA THR A 93 -2.41 18.78 -22.71
C THR A 93 -1.85 18.84 -21.29
N LEU A 94 -1.70 20.06 -20.74
CA LEU A 94 -1.27 20.25 -19.36
C LEU A 94 -2.29 19.70 -18.34
N VAL A 95 -3.58 19.97 -18.53
CA VAL A 95 -4.67 19.45 -17.69
C VAL A 95 -4.72 17.92 -17.74
N GLU A 96 -4.64 17.32 -18.92
CA GLU A 96 -4.66 15.86 -19.11
C GLU A 96 -3.42 15.17 -18.47
N SER A 97 -2.24 15.80 -18.56
CA SER A 97 -0.99 15.26 -18.02
C SER A 97 -0.88 15.37 -16.49
N LEU A 98 -1.17 16.56 -15.95
CA LEU A 98 -0.98 16.86 -14.54
C LEU A 98 -2.08 16.30 -13.65
N LEU A 99 -3.32 16.25 -14.15
CA LEU A 99 -4.43 15.63 -13.44
C LEU A 99 -4.63 14.21 -13.94
N SER A 100 -3.58 13.39 -14.00
CA SER A 100 -3.64 12.03 -14.55
C SER A 100 -4.07 10.97 -13.53
N THR A 101 -4.23 11.34 -12.25
CA THR A 101 -4.60 10.37 -11.21
C THR A 101 -6.09 10.01 -11.24
N MET A 102 -6.42 8.93 -10.53
CA MET A 102 -7.77 8.35 -10.45
C MET A 102 -8.52 8.82 -9.20
N GLU A 103 -8.02 9.87 -8.52
CA GLU A 103 -8.71 10.47 -7.38
C GLU A 103 -10.01 11.16 -7.85
N PRO A 104 -11.17 10.90 -7.19
CA PRO A 104 -12.45 11.49 -7.60
C PRO A 104 -12.40 13.01 -7.76
N ALA A 105 -11.77 13.71 -6.81
CA ALA A 105 -11.64 15.16 -6.84
C ALA A 105 -10.80 15.66 -8.02
N GLU A 106 -9.77 14.92 -8.44
CA GLU A 106 -8.95 15.29 -9.61
C GLU A 106 -9.67 15.01 -10.92
N VAL A 107 -10.42 13.90 -11.00
CA VAL A 107 -11.25 13.58 -12.17
C VAL A 107 -12.32 14.65 -12.38
N GLU A 108 -13.01 15.07 -11.32
CA GLU A 108 -14.00 16.16 -11.40
C GLU A 108 -13.37 17.48 -11.83
N LEU A 109 -12.22 17.83 -11.26
CA LEU A 109 -11.48 19.03 -11.64
C LEU A 109 -11.05 18.98 -13.12
N ARG A 110 -10.50 17.84 -13.57
CA ARG A 110 -10.09 17.60 -14.97
C ARG A 110 -11.27 17.81 -15.92
N ILE A 111 -12.42 17.17 -15.66
CA ILE A 111 -13.64 17.32 -16.47
C ILE A 111 -14.10 18.79 -16.49
N GLY A 112 -14.12 19.46 -15.33
CA GLY A 112 -14.52 20.87 -15.22
C GLY A 112 -13.63 21.81 -16.03
N LEU A 113 -12.31 21.64 -15.93
CA LEU A 113 -11.33 22.43 -16.68
C LEU A 113 -11.40 22.16 -18.19
N LEU A 114 -11.49 20.89 -18.61
CA LEU A 114 -11.65 20.53 -20.02
C LEU A 114 -12.95 21.08 -20.62
N ARG A 115 -14.05 21.04 -19.87
CA ARG A 115 -15.33 21.65 -20.29
C ARG A 115 -15.21 23.16 -20.45
N SER A 116 -14.52 23.84 -19.53
CA SER A 116 -14.28 25.29 -19.63
C SER A 116 -13.48 25.66 -20.88
N LEU A 117 -12.43 24.88 -21.20
CA LEU A 117 -11.63 25.04 -22.41
C LEU A 117 -12.46 24.77 -23.67
N ALA A 118 -13.28 23.71 -23.67
CA ALA A 118 -14.15 23.37 -24.80
C ALA A 118 -15.14 24.49 -25.16
N MET A 119 -15.74 25.14 -24.15
CA MET A 119 -16.69 26.26 -24.37
C MET A 119 -16.05 27.47 -25.06
N ARG A 120 -14.75 27.70 -24.85
CA ARG A 120 -14.02 28.85 -25.40
C ARG A 120 -13.19 28.52 -26.64
N ALA A 121 -13.21 27.25 -27.05
CA ALA A 121 -12.38 26.76 -28.13
C ALA A 121 -12.78 27.32 -29.50
N PRO A 122 -11.81 27.47 -30.43
CA PRO A 122 -12.10 27.69 -31.84
C PRO A 122 -12.89 26.52 -32.43
N GLU A 123 -13.76 26.79 -33.40
CA GLU A 123 -14.68 25.81 -34.00
C GLU A 123 -13.95 24.54 -34.51
N GLN A 124 -12.78 24.71 -35.13
CA GLN A 124 -11.95 23.60 -35.62
C GLN A 124 -11.44 22.65 -34.53
N GLN A 125 -11.36 23.09 -33.27
CA GLN A 125 -10.86 22.30 -32.14
C GLN A 125 -11.98 21.83 -31.21
N ARG A 126 -13.21 22.34 -31.37
CA ARG A 126 -14.35 21.99 -30.51
C ARG A 126 -14.71 20.52 -30.56
N ASP A 127 -14.74 19.93 -31.75
CA ASP A 127 -15.13 18.52 -31.92
C ASP A 127 -14.14 17.58 -31.22
N ALA A 128 -12.83 17.83 -31.40
CA ALA A 128 -11.79 17.07 -30.71
C ALA A 128 -11.84 17.25 -29.18
N MET A 129 -12.26 18.42 -28.69
CA MET A 129 -12.41 18.67 -27.26
C MET A 129 -13.67 18.01 -26.68
N ASN A 130 -14.78 18.06 -27.40
CA ASN A 130 -16.03 17.40 -27.03
C ASN A 130 -15.85 15.88 -27.03
N GLN A 131 -15.09 15.34 -27.97
CA GLN A 131 -14.75 13.92 -28.00
C GLN A 131 -13.92 13.52 -26.78
N ALA A 132 -12.89 14.30 -26.42
CA ALA A 132 -12.08 14.04 -25.24
C ALA A 132 -12.91 14.13 -23.95
N LEU A 133 -13.79 15.14 -23.85
CA LEU A 133 -14.70 15.28 -22.72
C LEU A 133 -15.65 14.08 -22.62
N SER A 134 -16.18 13.57 -23.73
CA SER A 134 -17.07 12.42 -23.73
C SER A 134 -16.38 11.11 -23.31
N GLN A 135 -15.11 10.92 -23.71
CA GLN A 135 -14.30 9.79 -23.28
C GLN A 135 -14.03 9.83 -21.78
N GLU A 136 -13.74 11.03 -21.28
CA GLU A 136 -13.46 11.25 -19.86
C GLU A 136 -14.71 11.07 -18.99
N GLU A 137 -15.87 11.54 -19.44
CA GLU A 137 -17.15 11.32 -18.77
C GLU A 137 -17.56 9.84 -18.79
N ALA A 138 -17.36 9.14 -19.91
CA ALA A 138 -17.61 7.70 -20.00
C ALA A 138 -16.69 6.89 -19.07
N PHE A 139 -15.42 7.30 -18.99
CA PHE A 139 -14.44 6.71 -18.09
C PHE A 139 -14.83 6.92 -16.62
N ARG A 140 -15.28 8.12 -16.25
CA ARG A 140 -15.83 8.41 -14.91
C ARG A 140 -16.97 7.46 -14.56
N LEU A 141 -17.96 7.32 -15.43
CA LEU A 141 -19.13 6.46 -15.20
C LEU A 141 -18.72 4.99 -15.03
N TYR A 142 -17.80 4.50 -15.86
CA TYR A 142 -17.25 3.15 -15.72
C TYR A 142 -16.57 2.92 -14.36
N HIS A 143 -15.81 3.92 -13.89
CA HIS A 143 -15.15 3.85 -12.58
C HIS A 143 -16.10 4.00 -11.40
N GLU A 144 -17.16 4.79 -11.54
CA GLU A 144 -18.22 4.93 -10.56
C GLU A 144 -18.97 3.61 -10.38
N GLU A 145 -19.33 2.93 -11.48
CA GLU A 145 -19.91 1.59 -11.42
C GLU A 145 -18.98 0.57 -10.75
N LEU A 146 -17.68 0.63 -11.03
CA LEU A 146 -16.69 -0.24 -10.37
C LEU A 146 -16.61 0.05 -8.87
N ARG A 147 -16.69 1.31 -8.45
CA ARG A 147 -16.74 1.70 -7.04
C ARG A 147 -18.01 1.23 -6.36
N GLU A 148 -19.17 1.37 -7.00
CA GLU A 148 -20.43 0.86 -6.44
C GLU A 148 -20.39 -0.66 -6.27
N LYS A 149 -19.88 -1.38 -7.28
CA LYS A 149 -19.63 -2.83 -7.18
C LYS A 149 -18.64 -3.15 -6.06
N ALA A 150 -17.61 -2.32 -5.86
CA ALA A 150 -16.66 -2.46 -4.77
C ALA A 150 -17.28 -2.24 -3.39
N VAL A 151 -18.21 -1.29 -3.22
CA VAL A 151 -18.96 -1.10 -1.96
C VAL A 151 -19.88 -2.29 -1.68
N LEU A 152 -20.52 -2.83 -2.72
CA LEU A 152 -21.30 -4.06 -2.57
C LEU A 152 -20.42 -5.24 -2.15
N TRP A 153 -19.24 -5.38 -2.75
CA TRP A 153 -18.27 -6.39 -2.34
C TRP A 153 -17.71 -6.15 -0.94
N SER A 154 -17.51 -4.90 -0.52
CA SER A 154 -17.04 -4.58 0.83
C SER A 154 -18.09 -4.91 1.90
N LYS A 155 -19.37 -4.70 1.60
CA LYS A 155 -20.47 -5.09 2.49
C LYS A 155 -20.66 -6.61 2.54
N GLU A 156 -20.38 -7.30 1.43
CA GLU A 156 -20.28 -8.76 1.38
C GLU A 156 -19.03 -9.28 2.14
N ALA A 157 -18.02 -8.43 2.29
CA ALA A 157 -16.79 -8.71 3.03
C ALA A 157 -16.91 -8.54 4.55
N GLU A 158 -17.88 -7.75 5.04
CA GLU A 158 -18.12 -7.55 6.48
C GLU A 158 -18.47 -8.90 7.14
N GLY A 159 -17.46 -9.54 7.73
CA GLY A 159 -17.53 -10.87 8.36
C GLY A 159 -16.67 -11.96 7.70
N ASN A 160 -16.06 -11.71 6.53
CA ASN A 160 -15.24 -12.68 5.79
C ASN A 160 -13.85 -12.16 5.39
N LEU A 161 -13.40 -11.02 5.93
CA LEU A 161 -12.08 -10.43 5.65
C LEU A 161 -10.90 -11.35 6.02
N ASP A 162 -11.10 -12.28 6.95
CA ASP A 162 -10.05 -13.24 7.36
C ASP A 162 -10.05 -14.53 6.53
N ASN A 163 -11.04 -14.69 5.63
CA ASN A 163 -11.28 -15.92 4.90
C ASN A 163 -10.90 -15.78 3.42
N LEU A 164 -9.83 -16.47 3.02
CA LEU A 164 -9.31 -16.49 1.65
C LEU A 164 -10.39 -16.88 0.59
N SER A 165 -11.40 -17.66 0.96
CA SER A 165 -12.48 -18.06 0.04
C SER A 165 -13.36 -16.91 -0.45
N ALA A 166 -13.39 -15.78 0.26
CA ALA A 166 -14.15 -14.60 -0.17
C ALA A 166 -13.42 -13.77 -1.24
N TYR A 167 -12.12 -13.99 -1.43
CA TYR A 167 -11.27 -13.15 -2.25
C TYR A 167 -11.30 -13.55 -3.72
N ARG A 168 -11.09 -12.56 -4.59
CA ARG A 168 -10.81 -12.76 -6.01
C ARG A 168 -9.33 -12.51 -6.27
N LEU A 169 -8.72 -13.41 -7.02
CA LEU A 169 -7.30 -13.35 -7.33
C LEU A 169 -7.10 -13.15 -8.84
N ASP A 170 -6.31 -12.16 -9.20
CA ASP A 170 -5.76 -12.06 -10.56
C ASP A 170 -4.26 -12.35 -10.52
N MET A 171 -3.86 -13.36 -11.28
CA MET A 171 -2.49 -13.83 -11.45
C MET A 171 -1.93 -13.21 -12.73
N PHE A 172 -1.08 -12.20 -12.59
CA PHE A 172 -0.43 -11.50 -13.68
C PHE A 172 0.93 -12.12 -14.00
N TYR A 173 1.24 -12.34 -15.27
CA TYR A 173 2.60 -12.72 -15.71
C TYR A 173 3.19 -11.64 -16.62
N CYS A 174 4.49 -11.36 -16.45
CA CYS A 174 5.18 -10.40 -17.32
C CYS A 174 5.33 -10.94 -18.76
N SER A 175 4.97 -10.12 -19.74
CA SER A 175 5.17 -10.39 -21.17
C SER A 175 6.63 -10.15 -21.61
N GLY A 176 7.13 -10.89 -22.60
CA GLY A 176 8.50 -10.76 -23.13
C GLY A 176 9.08 -12.07 -23.70
N THR A 177 10.34 -12.06 -24.13
CA THR A 177 11.04 -13.25 -24.67
C THR A 177 11.15 -14.41 -23.67
N ALA A 178 11.05 -14.12 -22.37
CA ALA A 178 11.00 -15.09 -21.27
C ALA A 178 9.59 -15.31 -20.68
N ALA A 179 8.51 -14.93 -21.38
CA ALA A 179 7.14 -14.99 -20.82
C ALA A 179 6.64 -16.42 -20.53
N SER A 180 7.09 -17.43 -21.28
CA SER A 180 6.63 -18.82 -21.15
C SER A 180 6.77 -19.41 -19.74
N PRO A 181 7.96 -19.37 -19.08
CA PRO A 181 8.10 -19.86 -17.70
C PRO A 181 7.27 -19.06 -16.68
N PHE A 182 7.11 -17.74 -16.85
CA PHE A 182 6.30 -16.91 -15.95
C PHE A 182 4.81 -17.20 -16.08
N LYS A 183 4.34 -17.38 -17.32
CA LYS A 183 2.97 -17.82 -17.61
C LYS A 183 2.69 -19.19 -16.99
N ALA A 184 3.56 -20.18 -17.21
CA ALA A 184 3.40 -21.51 -16.64
C ALA A 184 3.34 -21.48 -15.10
N ARG A 185 4.16 -20.63 -14.46
CA ARG A 185 4.13 -20.44 -13.00
C ARG A 185 2.85 -19.75 -12.53
N ALA A 186 2.38 -18.71 -13.21
CA ALA A 186 1.11 -18.04 -12.91
C ALA A 186 -0.10 -18.99 -13.06
N GLU A 187 -0.11 -19.82 -14.10
CA GLU A 187 -1.11 -20.87 -14.29
C GLU A 187 -1.02 -21.95 -13.20
N GLY A 188 0.18 -22.32 -12.77
CA GLY A 188 0.39 -23.23 -11.63
C GLY A 188 -0.21 -22.68 -10.34
N PHE A 189 0.06 -21.41 -10.02
CA PHE A 189 -0.55 -20.72 -8.88
C PHE A 189 -2.07 -20.65 -9.00
N ALA A 190 -2.60 -20.34 -10.19
CA ALA A 190 -4.04 -20.30 -10.39
C ALA A 190 -4.71 -21.65 -10.14
N ARG A 191 -4.13 -22.76 -10.64
CA ARG A 191 -4.63 -24.12 -10.40
C ARG A 191 -4.58 -24.49 -8.93
N GLN A 192 -3.55 -24.07 -8.21
CA GLN A 192 -3.43 -24.32 -6.77
C GLN A 192 -4.55 -23.64 -5.98
N MET A 193 -4.97 -22.45 -6.41
CA MET A 193 -6.01 -21.66 -5.74
C MET A 193 -7.43 -22.00 -6.23
N GLU A 194 -7.57 -22.82 -7.27
CA GLU A 194 -8.88 -23.19 -7.83
C GLU A 194 -9.73 -23.91 -6.76
N GLY A 195 -10.96 -23.42 -6.54
CA GLY A 195 -11.85 -23.92 -5.49
C GLY A 195 -11.53 -23.44 -4.06
N GLN A 196 -10.42 -22.75 -3.84
CA GLN A 196 -10.05 -22.16 -2.54
C GLN A 196 -10.43 -20.68 -2.42
N VAL A 197 -10.71 -20.01 -3.54
CA VAL A 197 -11.05 -18.58 -3.65
C VAL A 197 -12.32 -18.37 -4.46
N LYS A 198 -12.96 -17.20 -4.31
CA LYS A 198 -14.21 -16.86 -5.02
C LYS A 198 -14.04 -16.89 -6.53
N ALA A 199 -12.92 -16.39 -7.02
CA ALA A 199 -12.53 -16.49 -8.43
C ALA A 199 -11.02 -16.34 -8.58
N VAL A 200 -10.45 -17.04 -9.56
CA VAL A 200 -9.06 -16.86 -9.97
C VAL A 200 -8.98 -16.65 -11.49
N LYS A 201 -8.19 -15.67 -11.93
CA LYS A 201 -7.94 -15.42 -13.35
C LYS A 201 -6.46 -15.26 -13.62
N VAL A 202 -6.01 -15.77 -14.76
CA VAL A 202 -4.63 -15.56 -15.24
C VAL A 202 -4.66 -14.52 -16.34
N ARG A 203 -3.77 -13.52 -16.26
CA ARG A 203 -3.70 -12.42 -17.23
C ARG A 203 -2.26 -12.07 -17.56
N GLU A 204 -2.07 -11.59 -18.77
CA GLU A 204 -0.81 -11.00 -19.18
C GLU A 204 -0.69 -9.57 -18.65
N LEU A 205 0.46 -9.23 -18.07
CA LEU A 205 0.83 -7.87 -17.74
C LEU A 205 1.58 -7.26 -18.93
N ALA A 206 0.90 -6.40 -19.67
CA ALA A 206 1.50 -5.70 -20.81
C ALA A 206 2.67 -4.79 -20.36
N PRO A 207 3.74 -4.64 -21.16
CA PRO A 207 4.91 -3.84 -20.76
C PRO A 207 4.56 -2.37 -20.53
N SER A 208 3.61 -1.84 -21.30
CA SER A 208 3.11 -0.47 -21.15
C SER A 208 2.43 -0.23 -19.80
N ILE A 209 1.69 -1.22 -19.31
CA ILE A 209 1.06 -1.16 -17.97
C ILE A 209 2.15 -1.28 -16.90
N ASN A 210 3.12 -2.19 -17.07
CA ASN A 210 4.20 -2.35 -16.09
C ASN A 210 5.11 -1.11 -15.98
N ALA A 211 5.28 -0.37 -17.08
CA ALA A 211 6.02 0.89 -17.12
C ALA A 211 5.28 2.07 -16.47
N SER A 212 3.98 1.90 -16.15
CA SER A 212 3.20 2.95 -15.50
C SER A 212 3.65 3.16 -14.04
N PRO A 213 3.62 4.40 -13.53
CA PRO A 213 3.94 4.68 -12.13
C PRO A 213 3.14 3.79 -11.18
N GLY A 214 3.83 3.17 -10.21
CA GLY A 214 3.22 2.29 -9.21
C GLY A 214 3.15 0.80 -9.59
N TYR A 215 3.31 0.41 -10.86
CA TYR A 215 3.43 -1.01 -11.26
C TYR A 215 4.89 -1.46 -11.14
N GLY A 216 5.81 -1.11 -12.04
CA GLY A 216 7.25 -1.32 -11.86
C GLY A 216 7.66 -2.71 -11.34
N VAL A 217 6.94 -3.76 -11.74
CA VAL A 217 7.09 -5.11 -11.18
C VAL A 217 8.24 -5.81 -11.89
N ILE A 218 9.28 -6.14 -11.13
CA ILE A 218 10.50 -6.79 -11.62
C ILE A 218 10.70 -8.20 -11.09
N GLN A 219 9.87 -8.62 -10.12
CA GLN A 219 9.96 -9.92 -9.47
C GLN A 219 8.57 -10.44 -9.12
N THR A 220 8.48 -11.69 -8.67
CA THR A 220 7.22 -12.23 -8.16
C THR A 220 6.83 -11.51 -6.88
N GLU A 221 5.61 -10.99 -6.77
CA GLU A 221 5.10 -10.31 -5.57
C GLU A 221 3.58 -10.44 -5.45
N ILE A 222 3.06 -10.30 -4.24
CA ILE A 222 1.62 -10.29 -3.95
C ILE A 222 1.23 -8.88 -3.47
N ARG A 223 0.21 -8.30 -4.10
CA ARG A 223 -0.33 -6.99 -3.75
C ARG A 223 -1.73 -7.09 -3.16
N PHE A 224 -1.93 -6.36 -2.06
CA PHE A 224 -3.20 -6.29 -1.33
C PHE A 224 -3.52 -4.82 -0.99
N GLU A 225 -4.79 -4.50 -0.76
CA GLU A 225 -5.26 -3.11 -0.69
C GLU A 225 -5.28 -2.56 0.74
N ASP A 226 -5.86 -3.31 1.67
CA ASP A 226 -6.10 -2.84 3.03
C ASP A 226 -5.22 -3.58 4.05
N ALA A 227 -4.85 -2.90 5.14
CA ALA A 227 -4.15 -3.54 6.26
C ALA A 227 -4.96 -4.72 6.85
N SER A 228 -6.29 -4.65 6.79
CA SER A 228 -7.19 -5.75 7.16
C SER A 228 -7.02 -6.98 6.26
N GLU A 229 -6.60 -6.83 5.01
CA GLU A 229 -6.34 -7.94 4.09
C GLU A 229 -4.96 -8.58 4.29
N ALA A 230 -4.09 -7.98 5.13
CA ALA A 230 -2.72 -8.45 5.32
C ALA A 230 -2.64 -9.89 5.86
N ALA A 231 -3.62 -10.30 6.68
CA ALA A 231 -3.69 -11.67 7.19
C ALA A 231 -3.95 -12.67 6.07
N VAL A 232 -4.89 -12.38 5.17
CA VAL A 232 -5.21 -13.21 4.01
C VAL A 232 -4.08 -13.19 2.98
N ALA A 233 -3.44 -12.04 2.76
CA ALA A 233 -2.26 -11.95 1.90
C ALA A 233 -1.11 -12.83 2.41
N LYS A 234 -0.92 -12.93 3.74
CA LYS A 234 0.04 -13.86 4.36
C LYS A 234 -0.37 -15.32 4.19
N GLN A 235 -1.65 -15.66 4.33
CA GLN A 235 -2.13 -17.02 4.04
C GLN A 235 -1.86 -17.40 2.58
N LEU A 236 -2.14 -16.49 1.64
CA LEU A 236 -1.86 -16.70 0.22
C LEU A 236 -0.35 -16.84 -0.04
N GLN A 237 0.49 -16.01 0.59
CA GLN A 237 1.95 -16.14 0.52
C GLN A 237 2.42 -17.52 0.98
N GLN A 238 1.89 -18.02 2.09
CA GLN A 238 2.23 -19.35 2.61
C GLN A 238 1.79 -20.46 1.65
N ALA A 239 0.61 -20.33 1.04
CA ALA A 239 0.12 -21.30 0.07
C ALA A 239 1.01 -21.34 -1.19
N LEU A 240 1.35 -20.18 -1.75
CA LEU A 240 2.05 -20.08 -3.04
C LEU A 240 3.58 -20.18 -2.93
N SER A 241 4.16 -19.99 -1.74
CA SER A 241 5.61 -20.10 -1.54
C SER A 241 6.03 -21.57 -1.50
N ALA A 242 6.77 -22.01 -2.53
CA ALA A 242 7.34 -23.36 -2.57
C ALA A 242 8.38 -23.61 -1.45
N GLU A 243 9.06 -22.55 -1.00
CA GLU A 243 10.07 -22.60 0.05
C GLU A 243 9.75 -21.55 1.15
N PRO A 244 9.54 -21.96 2.41
CA PRO A 244 9.31 -21.03 3.51
C PRO A 244 10.46 -20.04 3.74
N ALA A 245 11.68 -20.41 3.35
CA ALA A 245 12.88 -19.58 3.49
C ALA A 245 12.97 -18.44 2.46
N LYS A 246 12.17 -18.47 1.39
CA LYS A 246 12.11 -17.43 0.35
C LYS A 246 10.65 -17.09 0.05
N PRO A 247 9.96 -16.45 0.99
CA PRO A 247 8.55 -16.11 0.82
C PRO A 247 8.38 -15.07 -0.28
N ILE A 248 7.28 -15.17 -1.04
CA ILE A 248 6.93 -14.18 -2.07
C ILE A 248 6.68 -12.81 -1.40
N PRO A 249 7.37 -11.72 -1.75
CA PRO A 249 7.16 -10.40 -1.15
C PRO A 249 5.70 -9.95 -1.15
N LEU A 250 5.27 -9.35 -0.05
CA LEU A 250 3.95 -8.71 0.08
C LEU A 250 4.10 -7.19 -0.05
N ARG A 251 3.21 -6.56 -0.81
CA ARG A 251 3.16 -5.11 -0.96
C ARG A 251 1.74 -4.58 -0.81
N GLN A 252 1.55 -3.64 0.12
CA GLN A 252 0.28 -2.94 0.21
C GLN A 252 0.17 -1.87 -0.89
N VAL A 253 -1.00 -1.76 -1.50
CA VAL A 253 -1.38 -0.69 -2.44
C VAL A 253 -2.65 0.00 -1.93
N ARG A 254 -2.99 1.19 -2.44
CA ARG A 254 -4.16 1.97 -1.99
C ARG A 254 -5.09 2.32 -3.16
N THR A 255 -5.40 1.33 -3.97
CA THR A 255 -6.33 1.39 -5.11
C THR A 255 -7.80 1.20 -4.69
N ASN A 256 -8.05 0.77 -3.44
CA ASN A 256 -9.36 0.67 -2.79
C ASN A 256 -10.30 -0.33 -3.50
N THR A 257 -9.80 -1.55 -3.76
CA THR A 257 -10.58 -2.66 -4.31
C THR A 257 -10.69 -3.81 -3.30
N PRO A 258 -11.68 -3.79 -2.38
CA PRO A 258 -11.78 -4.80 -1.32
C PRO A 258 -12.02 -6.20 -1.89
N LEU A 259 -11.55 -7.21 -1.15
CA LEU A 259 -11.63 -8.62 -1.53
C LEU A 259 -10.93 -8.95 -2.85
N TYR A 260 -9.86 -8.21 -3.15
CA TYR A 260 -9.08 -8.39 -4.36
C TYR A 260 -7.59 -8.38 -4.06
N ILE A 261 -6.91 -9.44 -4.46
CA ILE A 261 -5.46 -9.58 -4.31
C ILE A 261 -4.86 -9.88 -5.67
N SER A 262 -3.82 -9.13 -6.04
CA SER A 262 -3.09 -9.35 -7.29
C SER A 262 -1.79 -10.08 -7.02
N VAL A 263 -1.51 -11.14 -7.77
CA VAL A 263 -0.23 -11.85 -7.70
C VAL A 263 0.50 -11.61 -9.01
N PHE A 264 1.71 -11.08 -8.93
CA PHE A 264 2.55 -10.84 -10.10
C PHE A 264 3.64 -11.88 -10.17
N VAL A 265 3.89 -12.40 -11.36
CA VAL A 265 4.92 -13.40 -11.66
C VAL A 265 5.82 -12.84 -12.74
N CYS A 266 6.94 -12.29 -12.30
CA CYS A 266 7.96 -11.63 -13.12
C CYS A 266 9.35 -12.02 -12.62
N GLY A 267 10.39 -11.80 -13.43
CA GLY A 267 11.80 -12.04 -13.10
C GLY A 267 12.75 -11.72 -14.24
#